data_AF-A0A968SVR0-F1
#
_entry.id   AF-A0A968SVR0-F1
#
_cell.length_a   1.000
_cell.length_b   1.000
_cell.length_c   1.000
_cell.angle_alpha   90.00
_cell.angle_beta   90.00
_cell.angle_gamma   90.00
#
_symmetry.space_group_name_H-M   'P 1'
#
loop_
_entity.id
_entity.type
_entity.pdbx_description
1 polymer ?
#
loop_
_entity_poly.entity_id
_entity_poly.type
_entity_poly.pdbx_seq_one_letter_code
_entity_poly.pdbx_strand_id
1 'polypeptide(L)'
;MSSQVLRSAQPIFLPHFVLEDYRAAVDDERLRNLALPNIHSVMVVPLMARGSVFGTLSLTRDQTHEAYTADDLLLAEDIAERAAFALDNALLLAEARIARAIAESDQRRLRVLADVSQQLATVTTDIDRLFYTVTACIATTIGDLCALRLLSPDGAGLLTTQIAHPNPAAHRFMNELGRLPQAMDESYTKAVIEHAQVVRIATVPETIRAQLPQRYLPYIDRFGIASLLIVPLIVRGRVIGSLTLVRDRGGAPFRRVGEFNKVLLPDNLSCNPG
;
A
#
# COMPACT_ATOMS: atom_id res chain seq x y z
N MET A 1 -14.81 43.01 2.41
CA MET A 1 -16.18 42.73 2.92
C MET A 1 -16.41 41.24 3.15
N SER A 2 -16.35 40.37 2.12
CA SER A 2 -16.59 38.92 2.30
C SER A 2 -15.67 38.25 3.32
N SER A 3 -14.37 38.61 3.34
CA SER A 3 -13.42 38.10 4.34
C SER A 3 -13.79 38.46 5.79
N GLN A 4 -14.42 39.61 6.01
CA GLN A 4 -14.92 40.00 7.34
C GLN A 4 -16.16 39.19 7.70
N VAL A 5 -17.13 39.05 6.80
CA VAL A 5 -18.34 38.22 6.98
C VAL A 5 -17.97 36.76 7.27
N LEU A 6 -16.99 36.20 6.56
CA LEU A 6 -16.48 34.85 6.80
C LEU A 6 -15.90 34.67 8.22
N ARG A 7 -15.28 35.71 8.79
CA ARG A 7 -14.71 35.66 10.15
C ARG A 7 -15.73 35.93 11.24
N SER A 8 -16.63 36.90 11.04
CA SER A 8 -17.58 37.34 12.05
C SER A 8 -18.88 36.54 12.05
N ALA A 9 -19.19 35.86 10.94
CA ALA A 9 -20.52 35.28 10.68
C ALA A 9 -21.66 36.33 10.78
N GLN A 10 -21.33 37.61 10.58
CA GLN A 10 -22.28 38.71 10.62
C GLN A 10 -22.43 39.32 9.22
N PRO A 11 -23.66 39.66 8.80
CA PRO A 11 -23.87 40.33 7.53
C PRO A 11 -23.19 41.71 7.51
N ILE A 12 -22.76 42.13 6.33
CA ILE A 12 -22.40 43.52 6.05
C ILE A 12 -23.49 44.10 5.18
N PHE A 13 -24.13 45.16 5.66
CA PHE A 13 -25.19 45.86 4.95
C PHE A 13 -24.84 47.33 4.84
N LEU A 14 -24.65 47.79 3.59
CA LEU A 14 -24.28 49.16 3.25
C LEU A 14 -25.32 49.70 2.26
N PRO A 15 -26.42 50.30 2.77
CA PRO A 15 -27.45 50.87 1.91
C PRO A 15 -26.89 51.99 1.02
N HIS A 16 -25.89 52.73 1.51
CA HIS A 16 -25.14 53.73 0.75
C HIS A 16 -23.67 53.32 0.70
N PHE A 17 -23.27 52.69 -0.40
CA PHE A 17 -21.92 52.26 -0.66
C PHE A 17 -21.13 53.33 -1.40
N VAL A 18 -19.94 53.66 -0.88
CA VAL A 18 -19.01 54.59 -1.49
C VAL A 18 -17.80 53.80 -2.00
N LEU A 19 -17.59 53.81 -3.32
CA LEU A 19 -16.53 53.04 -3.96
C LEU A 19 -15.12 53.49 -3.54
N GLU A 20 -14.94 54.79 -3.28
CA GLU A 20 -13.65 55.34 -2.83
C GLU A 20 -13.25 54.79 -1.45
N ASP A 21 -14.20 54.74 -0.50
CA ASP A 21 -13.97 54.17 0.83
C ASP A 21 -13.59 52.68 0.75
N TYR A 22 -14.27 51.94 -0.13
CA TYR A 22 -13.93 50.53 -0.38
C TYR A 22 -12.53 50.38 -0.96
N ARG A 23 -12.14 51.20 -1.95
CA ARG A 23 -10.81 51.17 -2.55
C ARG A 23 -9.71 51.53 -1.56
N ALA A 24 -9.97 52.46 -0.65
CA ALA A 24 -9.04 52.82 0.42
C ALA A 24 -8.83 51.69 1.44
N ALA A 25 -9.82 50.82 1.63
CA ALA A 25 -9.81 49.73 2.62
C ALA A 25 -9.31 48.38 2.07
N VAL A 26 -9.02 48.25 0.77
CA VAL A 26 -8.60 46.99 0.15
C VAL A 26 -7.10 47.00 -0.11
N ASP A 27 -6.35 46.08 0.49
CA ASP A 27 -4.89 46.03 0.32
C ASP A 27 -4.45 45.53 -1.07
N ASP A 28 -5.26 44.72 -1.75
CA ASP A 28 -4.94 44.14 -3.06
C ASP A 28 -5.08 45.16 -4.21
N GLU A 29 -3.97 45.46 -4.88
CA GLU A 29 -3.89 46.41 -5.99
C GLU A 29 -4.78 46.03 -7.19
N ARG A 30 -4.97 44.73 -7.46
CA ARG A 30 -5.83 44.26 -8.55
C ARG A 30 -7.30 44.54 -8.25
N LEU A 31 -7.70 44.42 -6.98
CA LEU A 31 -9.06 44.70 -6.54
C LEU A 31 -9.33 46.20 -6.43
N ARG A 32 -8.34 47.02 -6.07
CA ARG A 32 -8.47 48.50 -6.08
C ARG A 32 -8.75 49.05 -7.47
N ASN A 33 -8.04 48.53 -8.47
CA ASN A 33 -8.11 49.01 -9.86
C ASN A 33 -9.22 48.34 -10.69
N LEU A 34 -10.05 47.49 -10.07
CA LEU A 34 -11.17 46.86 -10.75
C LEU A 34 -12.18 47.94 -11.20
N ALA A 35 -12.54 47.92 -12.48
CA ALA A 35 -13.64 48.71 -13.00
C ALA A 35 -14.95 48.10 -12.51
N LEU A 36 -15.47 48.66 -11.42
CA LEU A 36 -16.77 48.28 -10.89
C LEU A 36 -17.85 49.14 -11.53
N PRO A 37 -19.05 48.58 -11.83
CA PRO A 37 -20.22 49.38 -12.16
C PRO A 37 -20.53 50.36 -11.01
N ASN A 38 -21.40 51.35 -11.25
CA ASN A 38 -21.74 52.38 -10.26
C ASN A 38 -22.61 51.82 -9.11
N ILE A 39 -22.03 50.89 -8.36
CA ILE A 39 -22.65 50.22 -7.23
C ILE A 39 -22.85 51.27 -6.15
N HIS A 40 -24.10 51.47 -5.75
CA HIS A 40 -24.46 52.43 -4.71
C HIS A 40 -25.02 51.76 -3.46
N SER A 41 -25.30 50.45 -3.52
CA SER A 41 -25.82 49.68 -2.39
C SER A 41 -25.29 48.25 -2.42
N VAL A 42 -24.83 47.77 -1.26
CA VAL A 42 -24.17 46.46 -1.12
C VAL A 42 -24.70 45.72 0.11
N MET A 43 -24.89 44.43 -0.06
CA MET A 43 -25.18 43.51 1.03
C MET A 43 -24.37 42.24 0.86
N VAL A 44 -23.75 41.78 1.93
CA VAL A 44 -23.00 40.53 1.98
C VAL A 44 -23.48 39.74 3.17
N VAL A 45 -24.13 38.62 2.94
CA VAL A 45 -24.67 37.74 3.99
C VAL A 45 -23.88 36.42 4.03
N PRO A 46 -23.64 35.85 5.22
CA PRO A 46 -22.92 34.58 5.35
C PRO A 46 -23.76 33.40 4.87
N LEU A 47 -23.14 32.44 4.19
CA LEU A 47 -23.73 31.13 3.92
C LEU A 47 -23.35 30.19 5.07
N MET A 48 -24.31 29.93 5.95
CA MET A 48 -24.11 29.16 7.19
C MET A 48 -24.91 27.87 7.20
N ALA A 49 -24.25 26.77 7.53
CA ALA A 49 -24.92 25.51 7.86
C ALA A 49 -24.18 24.86 9.02
N ARG A 50 -24.94 24.21 9.92
CA ARG A 50 -24.40 23.46 11.07
C ARG A 50 -23.40 24.26 11.94
N GLY A 51 -23.60 25.57 12.07
CA GLY A 51 -22.76 26.43 12.89
C GLY A 51 -21.42 26.84 12.27
N SER A 52 -21.19 26.56 10.98
CA SER A 52 -19.99 26.98 10.25
C SER A 52 -20.33 27.85 9.03
N VAL A 53 -19.53 28.89 8.78
CA VAL A 53 -19.60 29.71 7.57
C VAL A 53 -18.68 29.11 6.51
N PHE A 54 -19.22 28.71 5.35
CA PHE A 54 -18.42 28.16 4.25
C PHE A 54 -18.44 29.03 2.99
N GLY A 55 -19.18 30.13 3.01
CA GLY A 55 -19.21 31.08 1.90
C GLY A 55 -19.95 32.37 2.25
N THR A 56 -20.12 33.21 1.24
CA THR A 56 -20.89 34.45 1.34
C THR A 56 -21.75 34.63 0.10
N LEU A 57 -22.98 35.11 0.27
CA LEU A 57 -23.81 35.63 -0.81
C LEU A 57 -23.64 37.14 -0.85
N SER A 58 -23.17 37.67 -1.98
CA SER A 58 -22.96 39.11 -2.18
C SER A 58 -23.96 39.64 -3.20
N LEU A 59 -24.65 40.70 -2.82
CA LEU A 59 -25.69 41.38 -3.60
C LEU A 59 -25.28 42.84 -3.76
N THR A 60 -25.35 43.34 -4.99
CA THR A 60 -24.99 44.72 -5.33
C THR A 60 -26.10 45.35 -6.17
N ARG A 61 -26.41 46.62 -5.96
CA ARG A 61 -27.29 47.41 -6.84
C ARG A 61 -26.47 48.50 -7.52
N ASP A 62 -26.59 48.55 -8.84
CA ASP A 62 -25.89 49.49 -9.73
C ASP A 62 -26.83 50.13 -10.79
N GLN A 63 -28.05 49.61 -10.97
CA GLN A 63 -29.00 50.05 -12.01
C GLN A 63 -30.25 50.75 -11.48
N THR A 64 -30.75 50.38 -10.30
CA THR A 64 -31.95 50.98 -9.70
C THR A 64 -31.59 52.19 -8.85
N HIS A 65 -32.48 53.15 -8.67
CA HIS A 65 -32.20 54.30 -7.78
C HIS A 65 -32.33 53.97 -6.29
N GLU A 66 -33.13 52.97 -5.91
CA GLU A 66 -33.36 52.63 -4.51
C GLU A 66 -32.26 51.74 -3.94
N ALA A 67 -31.76 52.11 -2.76
CA ALA A 67 -30.87 51.27 -1.95
C ALA A 67 -31.60 50.00 -1.47
N TYR A 68 -30.83 48.96 -1.15
CA TYR A 68 -31.38 47.83 -0.39
C TYR A 68 -31.92 48.31 0.96
N THR A 69 -32.98 47.68 1.42
CA THR A 69 -33.67 47.95 2.68
C THR A 69 -33.34 46.89 3.73
N ALA A 70 -33.80 47.10 4.97
CA ALA A 70 -33.70 46.09 6.02
C ALA A 70 -34.55 44.83 5.70
N ASP A 71 -35.68 45.00 5.01
CA ASP A 71 -36.51 43.86 4.59
C ASP A 71 -35.82 43.04 3.50
N ASP A 72 -35.09 43.69 2.58
CA ASP A 72 -34.23 43.00 1.62
C ASP A 72 -33.13 42.20 2.32
N LEU A 73 -32.59 42.72 3.44
CA LEU A 73 -31.57 42.02 4.23
C LEU A 73 -32.14 40.75 4.87
N LEU A 74 -33.30 40.84 5.52
CA LEU A 74 -33.97 39.68 6.10
C LEU A 74 -34.27 38.62 5.04
N LEU A 75 -34.75 39.02 3.86
CA LEU A 75 -34.98 38.10 2.75
C LEU A 75 -33.68 37.45 2.26
N ALA A 76 -32.60 38.23 2.13
CA ALA A 76 -31.30 37.70 1.70
C ALA A 76 -30.73 36.71 2.73
N GLU A 77 -30.91 36.96 4.02
CA GLU A 77 -30.52 36.04 5.10
C GLU A 77 -31.31 34.73 5.04
N ASP A 78 -32.63 34.80 4.85
CA ASP A 78 -33.49 33.60 4.67
C ASP A 78 -33.08 32.76 3.45
N ILE A 79 -32.77 33.43 2.33
CA ILE A 79 -32.28 32.77 1.11
C ILE A 79 -30.90 32.16 1.36
N ALA A 80 -30.01 32.89 2.01
CA ALA A 80 -28.66 32.43 2.33
C ALA A 80 -28.67 31.21 3.24
N GLU A 81 -29.56 31.18 4.25
CA GLU A 81 -29.74 30.02 5.12
C GLU A 81 -30.16 28.79 4.31
N ARG A 82 -31.20 28.90 3.48
CA ARG A 82 -31.70 27.77 2.67
C ARG A 82 -30.67 27.30 1.64
N ALA A 83 -30.00 28.24 0.97
CA ALA A 83 -28.95 27.95 0.01
C ALA A 83 -27.77 27.26 0.69
N ALA A 84 -27.39 27.72 1.88
CA ALA A 84 -26.33 27.11 2.65
C ALA A 84 -26.67 25.66 3.03
N PHE A 85 -27.85 25.40 3.59
CA PHE A 85 -28.26 24.03 3.90
C PHE A 85 -28.28 23.11 2.66
N ALA A 86 -28.74 23.62 1.51
CA ALA A 86 -28.74 22.84 0.26
C ALA A 86 -27.32 22.53 -0.24
N LEU A 87 -26.41 23.52 -0.18
CA LEU A 87 -25.02 23.36 -0.59
C LEU A 87 -24.25 22.41 0.33
N ASP A 88 -24.42 22.53 1.66
CA ASP A 88 -23.84 21.61 2.65
C ASP A 88 -24.27 20.16 2.38
N ASN A 89 -25.57 19.94 2.17
CA ASN A 89 -26.09 18.61 1.85
C ASN A 89 -25.57 18.08 0.51
N ALA A 90 -25.44 18.93 -0.51
CA ALA A 90 -24.92 18.53 -1.81
C ALA A 90 -23.43 18.13 -1.73
N LEU A 91 -22.62 18.88 -0.98
CA LEU A 91 -21.21 18.59 -0.74
C LEU A 91 -21.05 17.29 0.05
N LEU A 92 -21.78 17.13 1.15
CA LEU A 92 -21.78 15.89 1.94
C LEU A 92 -22.18 14.67 1.10
N LEU A 93 -23.20 14.82 0.24
CA LEU A 93 -23.62 13.74 -0.65
C LEU A 93 -22.54 13.41 -1.70
N ALA A 94 -21.85 14.41 -2.24
CA ALA A 94 -20.76 14.21 -3.18
C ALA A 94 -19.58 13.48 -2.52
N GLU A 95 -19.18 13.90 -1.32
CA GLU A 95 -18.14 13.25 -0.52
C GLU A 95 -18.51 11.79 -0.20
N ALA A 96 -19.74 11.55 0.26
CA ALA A 96 -20.23 10.20 0.54
C ALA A 96 -20.21 9.31 -0.71
N ARG A 97 -20.55 9.86 -1.89
CA ARG A 97 -20.49 9.13 -3.16
C ARG A 97 -19.07 8.76 -3.55
N ILE A 98 -18.12 9.67 -3.40
CA ILE A 98 -16.69 9.41 -3.68
C ILE A 98 -16.17 8.34 -2.73
N ALA A 99 -16.41 8.49 -1.43
CA ALA A 99 -15.99 7.52 -0.41
C ALA A 99 -16.58 6.13 -0.68
N ARG A 100 -17.86 6.06 -1.06
CA ARG A 100 -18.53 4.81 -1.43
C ARG A 100 -17.90 4.18 -2.68
N ALA A 101 -17.61 4.96 -3.72
CA ALA A 101 -16.99 4.44 -4.94
C ALA A 101 -15.59 3.84 -4.66
N ILE A 102 -14.80 4.49 -3.80
CA ILE A 102 -13.50 3.99 -3.35
C ILE A 102 -13.69 2.68 -2.57
N ALA A 103 -14.60 2.66 -1.58
CA ALA A 103 -14.87 1.46 -0.78
C ALA A 103 -15.39 0.29 -1.62
N GLU A 104 -16.25 0.54 -2.61
CA GLU A 104 -16.74 -0.49 -3.53
C GLU A 104 -15.61 -1.05 -4.41
N SER A 105 -14.70 -0.20 -4.89
CA SER A 105 -13.50 -0.63 -5.62
C SER A 105 -12.60 -1.50 -4.77
N ASP A 106 -12.33 -1.09 -3.52
CA ASP A 106 -11.51 -1.85 -2.59
C ASP A 106 -12.17 -3.18 -2.20
N GLN A 107 -13.48 -3.19 -1.94
CA GLN A 107 -14.24 -4.42 -1.71
C GLN A 107 -14.19 -5.35 -2.91
N ARG A 108 -14.30 -4.83 -4.14
CA ARG A 108 -14.21 -5.64 -5.36
C ARG A 108 -12.82 -6.26 -5.49
N ARG A 109 -11.75 -5.50 -5.21
CA ARG A 109 -10.38 -6.00 -5.20
C ARG A 109 -10.18 -7.08 -4.15
N LEU A 110 -10.65 -6.87 -2.92
CA LEU A 110 -10.58 -7.85 -1.84
C LEU A 110 -11.39 -9.11 -2.15
N ARG A 111 -12.58 -8.99 -2.75
CA ARG A 111 -13.36 -10.15 -3.21
C ARG A 111 -12.63 -10.96 -4.26
N VAL A 112 -12.02 -10.32 -5.26
CA VAL A 112 -11.20 -11.04 -6.24
C VAL A 112 -10.03 -11.78 -5.56
N LEU A 113 -9.34 -11.12 -4.63
CA LEU A 113 -8.27 -11.77 -3.86
C LEU A 113 -8.78 -12.93 -3.01
N ALA A 114 -9.95 -12.77 -2.38
CA ALA A 114 -10.59 -13.81 -1.57
C ALA A 114 -11.08 -14.96 -2.43
N ASP A 115 -11.68 -14.71 -3.60
CA ASP A 115 -12.13 -15.74 -4.55
C ASP A 115 -10.94 -16.53 -5.10
N VAL A 116 -9.84 -15.85 -5.48
CA VAL A 116 -8.60 -16.52 -5.87
C VAL A 116 -8.07 -17.35 -4.71
N SER A 117 -8.03 -16.80 -3.50
CA SER A 117 -7.56 -17.51 -2.29
C SER A 117 -8.45 -18.70 -1.95
N GLN A 118 -9.76 -18.58 -2.11
CA GLN A 118 -10.75 -19.62 -1.85
C GLN A 118 -10.68 -20.69 -2.93
N GLN A 119 -10.52 -20.34 -4.21
CA GLN A 119 -10.26 -21.31 -5.27
C GLN A 119 -8.98 -22.08 -4.99
N LEU A 120 -7.90 -21.39 -4.59
CA LEU A 120 -6.68 -22.02 -4.11
C LEU A 120 -6.94 -22.91 -2.87
N ALA A 121 -7.79 -22.49 -1.95
CA ALA A 121 -8.13 -23.25 -0.74
C ALA A 121 -9.14 -24.39 -0.96
N THR A 122 -9.98 -24.36 -2.00
CA THR A 122 -10.87 -25.49 -2.35
C THR A 122 -10.11 -26.61 -3.06
N VAL A 123 -8.88 -26.34 -3.50
CA VAL A 123 -7.92 -27.37 -3.92
C VAL A 123 -7.33 -28.11 -2.69
N THR A 124 -7.59 -27.66 -1.45
CA THR A 124 -7.08 -28.27 -0.19
C THR A 124 -7.86 -29.48 0.32
N THR A 125 -8.17 -30.45 -0.53
CA THR A 125 -8.14 -31.87 -0.08
C THR A 125 -6.87 -32.57 -0.56
N ASP A 126 -6.02 -31.84 -1.28
CA ASP A 126 -4.75 -32.30 -1.80
C ASP A 126 -3.68 -31.27 -1.44
N ILE A 127 -3.18 -31.39 -0.20
CA ILE A 127 -2.12 -30.52 0.33
C ILE A 127 -0.89 -30.53 -0.59
N ASP A 128 -0.65 -31.64 -1.29
CA ASP A 128 0.42 -31.80 -2.26
C ASP A 128 0.17 -30.94 -3.50
N ARG A 129 -1.09 -30.85 -3.96
CA ARG A 129 -1.48 -29.97 -5.06
C ARG A 129 -1.37 -28.49 -4.69
N LEU A 130 -1.67 -28.11 -3.45
CA LEU A 130 -1.46 -26.74 -2.98
C LEU A 130 0.02 -26.38 -2.92
N PHE A 131 0.86 -27.25 -2.34
CA PHE A 131 2.31 -27.06 -2.34
C PHE A 131 2.86 -26.98 -3.76
N TYR A 132 2.35 -27.80 -4.68
CA TYR A 132 2.72 -27.75 -6.08
C TYR A 132 2.39 -26.40 -6.71
N THR A 133 1.15 -25.91 -6.56
CA THR A 133 0.72 -24.63 -7.14
C THR A 133 1.52 -23.45 -6.59
N VAL A 134 1.74 -23.40 -5.28
CA VAL A 134 2.50 -22.32 -4.64
C VAL A 134 3.96 -22.32 -5.08
N THR A 135 4.63 -23.48 -5.05
CA THR A 135 6.05 -23.56 -5.45
C THR A 135 6.23 -23.24 -6.94
N ALA A 136 5.35 -23.74 -7.81
CA ALA A 136 5.37 -23.44 -9.24
C ALA A 136 5.16 -21.94 -9.51
N CYS A 137 4.15 -21.32 -8.91
CA CYS A 137 3.88 -19.89 -9.07
C CYS A 137 5.06 -19.02 -8.63
N ILE A 138 5.66 -19.34 -7.48
CA ILE A 138 6.82 -18.62 -6.95
C ILE A 138 8.04 -18.81 -7.84
N ALA A 139 8.33 -20.03 -8.30
CA ALA A 139 9.43 -20.31 -9.21
C ALA A 139 9.28 -19.57 -10.54
N THR A 140 8.07 -19.48 -11.10
CA THR A 140 7.81 -18.71 -12.33
C THR A 140 7.94 -17.20 -12.11
N THR A 141 7.44 -16.69 -10.99
CA THR A 141 7.47 -15.24 -10.67
C THR A 141 8.88 -14.76 -10.38
N ILE A 142 9.66 -15.56 -9.64
CA ILE A 142 11.06 -15.26 -9.36
C ILE A 142 11.87 -15.52 -10.63
N GLY A 143 11.72 -16.68 -11.25
CA GLY A 143 12.40 -17.08 -12.48
C GLY A 143 13.39 -18.25 -12.32
N ASP A 144 13.55 -18.78 -11.11
CA ASP A 144 14.62 -19.73 -10.73
C ASP A 144 14.08 -20.81 -9.75
N LEU A 145 14.90 -21.35 -8.83
CA LEU A 145 14.51 -22.46 -7.93
C LEU A 145 13.62 -21.99 -6.78
N CYS A 146 12.55 -22.76 -6.54
CA CYS A 146 11.76 -22.75 -5.31
C CYS A 146 11.67 -24.17 -4.74
N ALA A 147 12.00 -24.36 -3.47
CA ALA A 147 11.88 -25.63 -2.78
C ALA A 147 11.13 -25.46 -1.45
N LEU A 148 10.08 -26.26 -1.26
CA LEU A 148 9.34 -26.38 -0.01
C LEU A 148 9.81 -27.62 0.74
N ARG A 149 10.22 -27.44 1.99
CA ARG A 149 10.64 -28.54 2.86
C ARG A 149 9.92 -28.47 4.20
N LEU A 150 9.54 -29.63 4.72
CA LEU A 150 8.91 -29.78 6.03
C LEU A 150 9.87 -30.48 6.99
N LEU A 151 9.74 -30.16 8.28
CA LEU A 151 10.47 -30.85 9.34
C LEU A 151 10.08 -32.33 9.35
N SER A 152 11.07 -33.22 9.39
CA SER A 152 10.80 -34.64 9.57
C SER A 152 10.14 -34.89 10.94
N PRO A 153 9.27 -35.91 11.09
CA PRO A 153 8.58 -36.17 12.35
C PRO A 153 9.53 -36.46 13.53
N ASP A 154 10.70 -37.02 13.25
CA ASP A 154 11.78 -37.29 14.21
C ASP A 154 12.65 -36.06 14.52
N GLY A 155 12.45 -34.94 13.82
CA GLY A 155 13.22 -33.71 13.95
C GLY A 155 14.68 -33.80 13.46
N ALA A 156 15.08 -34.93 12.87
CA ALA A 156 16.47 -35.17 12.45
C ALA A 156 16.86 -34.36 11.19
N GLY A 157 15.87 -33.90 10.42
CA GLY A 157 16.14 -33.22 9.17
C GLY A 157 14.90 -32.61 8.52
N LEU A 158 15.03 -32.33 7.23
CA LEU A 158 13.98 -31.75 6.40
C LEU A 158 13.65 -32.70 5.25
N LEU A 159 12.36 -32.92 5.05
CA LEU A 159 11.81 -33.67 3.94
C LEU A 159 11.40 -32.67 2.86
N THR A 160 11.94 -32.84 1.66
CA THR A 160 11.52 -32.04 0.52
C THR A 160 10.14 -32.51 0.06
N THR A 161 9.16 -31.62 0.12
CA THR A 161 7.80 -31.94 -0.33
C THR A 161 7.58 -31.52 -1.77
N GLN A 162 8.09 -30.36 -2.18
CA GLN A 162 7.97 -29.86 -3.54
C GLN A 162 9.17 -29.05 -3.98
N ILE A 163 9.55 -29.20 -5.25
CA ILE A 163 10.58 -28.41 -5.92
C ILE A 163 10.01 -27.91 -7.25
N ALA A 164 10.21 -26.64 -7.56
CA ALA A 164 9.85 -26.03 -8.82
C ALA A 164 11.03 -25.21 -9.38
N HIS A 165 11.22 -25.30 -10.69
CA HIS A 165 12.21 -24.51 -11.43
C HIS A 165 11.73 -24.35 -12.89
N PRO A 166 11.75 -23.15 -13.50
CA PRO A 166 11.30 -22.97 -14.89
C PRO A 166 12.14 -23.74 -15.91
N ASN A 167 13.46 -23.82 -15.70
CA ASN A 167 14.36 -24.69 -16.46
C ASN A 167 14.10 -26.19 -16.14
N PRO A 168 13.66 -27.01 -17.11
CA PRO A 168 13.35 -28.43 -16.89
C PRO A 168 14.54 -29.29 -16.49
N ALA A 169 15.76 -28.94 -16.91
CA ALA A 169 16.97 -29.66 -16.54
C ALA A 169 17.33 -29.43 -15.06
N ALA A 170 17.22 -28.18 -14.61
CA ALA A 170 17.42 -27.80 -13.21
C ALA A 170 16.33 -28.42 -12.31
N HIS A 171 15.07 -28.38 -12.75
CA HIS A 171 13.95 -29.01 -12.05
C HIS A 171 14.19 -30.51 -11.84
N ARG A 172 14.52 -31.26 -12.90
CA ARG A 172 14.77 -32.70 -12.79
C ARG A 172 15.91 -33.03 -11.82
N PHE A 173 17.02 -32.31 -11.93
CA PHE A 173 18.18 -32.51 -11.05
C PHE A 173 17.81 -32.28 -9.59
N MET A 174 17.18 -31.14 -9.29
CA MET A 174 16.82 -30.80 -7.93
C MET A 174 15.72 -31.70 -7.37
N ASN A 175 14.78 -32.13 -8.20
CA ASN A 175 13.73 -33.07 -7.80
C ASN A 175 14.31 -34.44 -7.43
N GLU A 176 15.29 -34.93 -8.18
CA GLU A 176 16.00 -36.17 -7.85
C GLU A 176 16.81 -36.03 -6.55
N LEU A 177 17.51 -34.91 -6.41
CA LEU A 177 18.27 -34.59 -5.19
C LEU A 177 17.38 -34.46 -3.96
N GLY A 178 16.19 -33.89 -4.12
CA GLY A 178 15.20 -33.67 -3.07
C GLY A 178 14.56 -34.95 -2.51
N ARG A 179 14.73 -36.11 -3.17
CA ARG A 179 14.25 -37.40 -2.66
C ARG A 179 15.01 -37.87 -1.41
N LEU A 180 16.22 -37.33 -1.20
CA LEU A 180 17.01 -37.61 -0.02
C LEU A 180 16.63 -36.62 1.10
N PRO A 181 16.47 -37.08 2.35
CA PRO A 181 16.34 -36.19 3.49
C PRO A 181 17.55 -35.24 3.56
N GLN A 182 17.28 -33.97 3.86
CA GLN A 182 18.32 -33.00 4.17
C GLN A 182 18.59 -33.05 5.67
N ALA A 183 19.83 -33.27 6.08
CA ALA A 183 20.18 -33.26 7.49
C ALA A 183 20.06 -31.83 8.06
N MET A 184 19.73 -31.72 9.34
CA MET A 184 19.45 -30.41 9.96
C MET A 184 20.67 -29.46 9.95
N ASP A 185 21.87 -30.03 10.02
CA ASP A 185 23.16 -29.36 9.98
C ASP A 185 23.64 -29.03 8.55
N GLU A 186 22.98 -29.54 7.52
CA GLU A 186 23.28 -29.18 6.14
C GLU A 186 22.74 -27.78 5.80
N SER A 187 23.67 -26.83 5.68
CA SER A 187 23.44 -25.45 5.20
C SER A 187 22.81 -24.48 6.22
N TYR A 188 22.39 -23.32 5.72
CA TYR A 188 21.84 -22.21 6.50
C TYR A 188 20.44 -22.46 7.07
N THR A 189 19.87 -23.65 6.82
CA THR A 189 18.51 -23.99 7.24
C THR A 189 18.39 -24.21 8.74
N LYS A 190 19.47 -24.62 9.42
CA LYS A 190 19.48 -24.80 10.89
C LYS A 190 19.01 -23.54 11.63
N ALA A 191 19.61 -22.40 11.32
CA ALA A 191 19.23 -21.11 11.93
C ALA A 191 17.78 -20.71 11.62
N VAL A 192 17.26 -21.07 10.44
CA VAL A 192 15.88 -20.82 10.04
C VAL A 192 14.92 -21.65 10.89
N ILE A 193 15.24 -22.93 11.11
CA ILE A 193 14.38 -23.85 11.86
C ILE A 193 14.45 -23.57 13.37
N GLU A 194 15.65 -23.43 13.94
CA GLU A 194 15.85 -23.28 15.39
C GLU A 194 15.45 -21.89 15.91
N HIS A 195 15.66 -20.84 15.10
CA HIS A 195 15.47 -19.46 15.55
C HIS A 195 14.33 -18.72 14.83
N ALA A 196 13.60 -19.39 13.93
CA ALA A 196 12.55 -18.78 13.10
C ALA A 196 13.06 -17.53 12.34
N GLN A 197 14.33 -17.53 11.92
CA GLN A 197 14.97 -16.41 11.25
C GLN A 197 14.95 -16.55 9.73
N VAL A 198 14.80 -15.42 9.04
CA VAL A 198 14.97 -15.36 7.58
C VAL A 198 16.45 -15.27 7.27
N VAL A 199 16.97 -16.20 6.46
CA VAL A 199 18.34 -16.14 5.95
C VAL A 199 18.33 -15.61 4.53
N ARG A 200 19.13 -14.56 4.28
CA ARG A 200 19.28 -13.98 2.94
C ARG A 200 20.74 -13.77 2.61
N ILE A 201 21.18 -14.40 1.53
CA ILE A 201 22.51 -14.24 0.97
C ILE A 201 22.36 -13.50 -0.35
N ALA A 202 22.71 -12.21 -0.33
CA ALA A 202 22.52 -11.31 -1.48
C ALA A 202 23.40 -11.68 -2.67
N THR A 203 24.61 -12.16 -2.39
CA THR A 203 25.58 -12.65 -3.36
C THR A 203 26.22 -13.86 -2.73
N VAL A 204 26.19 -15.02 -3.39
CA VAL A 204 26.88 -16.22 -2.91
C VAL A 204 28.35 -16.15 -3.34
N PRO A 205 29.30 -15.85 -2.44
CA PRO A 205 30.72 -15.91 -2.77
C PRO A 205 31.17 -17.32 -3.16
N GLU A 206 32.15 -17.40 -4.05
CA GLU A 206 32.71 -18.68 -4.53
C GLU A 206 33.28 -19.54 -3.39
N THR A 207 33.71 -18.93 -2.29
CA THR A 207 34.24 -19.60 -1.10
C THR A 207 33.22 -20.47 -0.38
N ILE A 208 31.92 -20.15 -0.48
CA ILE A 208 30.83 -20.97 0.10
C ILE A 208 30.71 -22.32 -0.64
N ARG A 209 31.18 -22.42 -1.89
CA ARG A 209 31.15 -23.67 -2.67
C ARG A 209 31.84 -24.83 -1.94
N ALA A 210 32.93 -24.55 -1.20
CA ALA A 210 33.65 -25.57 -0.43
C ALA A 210 32.91 -26.03 0.83
N GLN A 211 31.91 -25.28 1.29
CA GLN A 211 31.12 -25.56 2.50
C GLN A 211 29.80 -26.27 2.18
N LEU A 212 29.42 -26.34 0.91
CA LEU A 212 28.17 -26.98 0.49
C LEU A 212 28.37 -28.50 0.34
N PRO A 213 27.37 -29.32 0.71
CA PRO A 213 27.43 -30.75 0.51
C PRO A 213 27.71 -31.12 -0.95
N GLN A 214 28.57 -32.12 -1.18
CA GLN A 214 29.04 -32.51 -2.52
C GLN A 214 27.91 -32.75 -3.52
N ARG A 215 26.76 -33.23 -3.03
CA ARG A 215 25.57 -33.51 -3.84
C ARG A 215 24.95 -32.28 -4.53
N TYR A 216 25.23 -31.05 -4.06
CA TYR A 216 24.77 -29.81 -4.70
C TYR A 216 25.76 -29.27 -5.74
N LEU A 217 27.02 -29.72 -5.73
CA LEU A 217 28.06 -29.20 -6.63
C LEU A 217 27.70 -29.36 -8.12
N PRO A 218 27.15 -30.49 -8.60
CA PRO A 218 26.79 -30.60 -10.01
C PRO A 218 25.69 -29.63 -10.46
N TYR A 219 24.77 -29.24 -9.55
CA TYR A 219 23.79 -28.19 -9.82
C TYR A 219 24.49 -26.83 -9.96
N ILE A 220 25.35 -26.49 -9.00
CA ILE A 220 26.05 -25.21 -8.95
C ILE A 220 26.97 -25.05 -10.16
N ASP A 221 27.64 -26.12 -10.58
CA ASP A 221 28.55 -26.10 -11.72
C ASP A 221 27.80 -25.85 -13.03
N ARG A 222 26.59 -26.41 -13.13
CA ARG A 222 25.78 -26.36 -14.35
C ARG A 222 24.91 -25.10 -14.47
N PHE A 223 24.30 -24.66 -13.37
CA PHE A 223 23.32 -23.57 -13.35
C PHE A 223 23.81 -22.33 -12.58
N GLY A 224 24.76 -22.52 -11.64
CA GLY A 224 25.25 -21.47 -10.76
C GLY A 224 24.21 -21.02 -9.73
N ILE A 225 24.68 -20.34 -8.69
CA ILE A 225 23.81 -19.71 -7.69
C ILE A 225 24.31 -18.28 -7.48
N ALA A 226 23.49 -17.29 -7.79
CA ALA A 226 23.79 -15.88 -7.57
C ALA A 226 23.39 -15.42 -6.16
N SER A 227 22.20 -15.80 -5.69
CA SER A 227 21.67 -15.39 -4.39
C SER A 227 20.70 -16.42 -3.80
N LEU A 228 20.50 -16.39 -2.49
CA LEU A 228 19.70 -17.36 -1.74
C LEU A 228 18.81 -16.63 -0.73
N LEU A 229 17.56 -17.07 -0.59
CA LEU A 229 16.64 -16.63 0.45
C LEU A 229 15.95 -17.86 1.05
N ILE A 230 16.00 -17.99 2.36
CA ILE A 230 15.34 -19.08 3.10
C ILE A 230 14.44 -18.45 4.15
N VAL A 231 13.16 -18.81 4.12
CA VAL A 231 12.15 -18.30 5.07
C VAL A 231 11.54 -19.47 5.86
N PRO A 232 11.27 -19.29 7.16
CA PRO A 232 10.61 -20.32 7.96
C PRO A 232 9.12 -20.41 7.60
N LEU A 233 8.59 -21.63 7.57
CA LEU A 233 7.15 -21.88 7.52
C LEU A 233 6.64 -22.00 8.96
N ILE A 234 5.81 -21.07 9.41
CA ILE A 234 5.35 -20.99 10.80
C ILE A 234 3.84 -21.23 10.87
N VAL A 235 3.43 -22.17 11.72
CA VAL A 235 2.01 -22.45 12.01
C VAL A 235 1.82 -22.40 13.52
N ARG A 236 0.90 -21.55 13.99
CA ARG A 236 0.58 -21.37 15.43
C ARG A 236 1.83 -21.13 16.30
N GLY A 237 2.76 -20.31 15.80
CA GLY A 237 4.00 -19.96 16.52
C GLY A 237 5.10 -21.03 16.49
N ARG A 238 4.89 -22.16 15.80
CA ARG A 238 5.89 -23.23 15.64
C ARG A 238 6.39 -23.28 14.21
N VAL A 239 7.72 -23.38 14.03
CA VAL A 239 8.32 -23.64 12.72
C VAL A 239 8.02 -25.09 12.31
N ILE A 240 7.38 -25.27 11.15
CA ILE A 240 7.02 -26.57 10.59
C ILE A 240 7.92 -26.96 9.39
N GLY A 241 8.76 -26.05 8.92
CA GLY A 241 9.61 -26.26 7.76
C GLY A 241 10.22 -24.97 7.23
N SER A 242 10.67 -25.00 5.98
CA SER A 242 11.28 -23.86 5.29
C SER A 242 10.87 -23.79 3.82
N LEU A 243 10.80 -22.57 3.30
CA LEU A 243 10.74 -22.30 1.86
C LEU A 243 12.09 -21.72 1.43
N THR A 244 12.76 -22.39 0.49
CA THR A 244 14.06 -22.00 -0.06
C THR A 244 13.89 -21.47 -1.47
N LEU A 245 14.44 -20.27 -1.72
CA LEU A 245 14.42 -19.59 -3.00
C LEU A 245 15.87 -19.34 -3.43
N VAL A 246 16.22 -19.77 -4.64
CA VAL A 246 17.56 -19.60 -5.21
C VAL A 246 17.45 -18.79 -6.48
N ARG A 247 18.39 -17.87 -6.69
CA ARG A 247 18.63 -17.23 -7.99
C ARG A 247 19.77 -17.97 -8.68
N ASP A 248 19.55 -18.44 -9.90
CA ASP A 248 20.62 -19.03 -10.72
C ASP A 248 21.57 -17.92 -11.25
N ARG A 249 22.65 -18.32 -11.94
CA ARG A 249 23.62 -17.36 -12.48
C ARG A 249 22.94 -16.38 -13.45
N GLY A 250 23.12 -15.07 -13.20
CA GLY A 250 22.54 -13.99 -14.02
C GLY A 250 21.23 -13.40 -13.48
N GLY A 251 20.64 -14.01 -12.44
CA GLY A 251 19.46 -13.48 -11.76
C GLY A 251 19.77 -12.28 -10.85
N ALA A 252 18.87 -11.29 -10.81
CA ALA A 252 19.00 -10.16 -9.89
C ALA A 252 18.80 -10.60 -8.43
N PRO A 253 19.57 -10.07 -7.47
CA PRO A 253 19.50 -10.50 -6.07
C PRO A 253 18.16 -10.13 -5.43
N PHE A 254 17.71 -10.95 -4.47
CA PHE A 254 16.50 -10.66 -3.69
C PHE A 254 16.63 -9.33 -2.94
N ARG A 255 15.82 -8.33 -3.34
CA ARG A 255 15.76 -6.99 -2.74
C ARG A 255 14.85 -6.99 -1.50
N ARG A 256 15.11 -6.07 -0.57
CA ARG A 256 14.34 -5.90 0.68
C ARG A 256 12.92 -5.43 0.37
N VAL A 257 11.92 -6.10 0.94
CA VAL A 257 10.55 -5.58 1.09
C VAL A 257 10.24 -5.61 2.58
N GLY A 258 10.23 -4.46 3.24
CA GLY A 258 9.92 -4.33 4.67
C GLY A 258 11.02 -4.84 5.62
N GLU A 259 10.99 -4.34 6.86
CA GLU A 259 11.95 -4.62 7.94
C GLU A 259 11.88 -6.07 8.42
N PHE A 260 12.61 -6.97 7.75
CA PHE A 260 12.95 -8.27 8.30
C PHE A 260 14.40 -8.28 8.77
N ASN A 261 14.59 -8.73 10.02
CA ASN A 261 15.86 -8.70 10.74
C ASN A 261 17.00 -9.34 9.94
N LYS A 262 18.14 -8.64 9.95
CA LYS A 262 19.42 -9.08 9.40
C LYS A 262 19.80 -10.41 10.08
N VAL A 263 20.07 -11.45 9.29
CA VAL A 263 21.13 -12.40 9.66
C VAL A 263 22.25 -12.17 8.67
N LEU A 264 23.24 -11.40 9.13
CA LEU A 264 24.59 -11.44 8.61
C LEU A 264 25.06 -12.89 8.73
N LEU A 265 25.78 -13.37 7.72
CA LEU A 265 26.52 -14.64 7.81
C LEU A 265 27.11 -14.74 9.23
N PRO A 266 26.77 -15.77 10.03
CA PRO A 266 27.53 -15.98 11.25
C PRO A 266 28.98 -16.25 10.83
N ASP A 267 29.91 -15.44 11.31
CA ASP A 267 31.35 -15.58 11.04
C ASP A 267 31.94 -16.94 11.51
N ASN A 268 31.12 -17.81 12.15
CA ASN A 268 31.54 -19.01 12.85
C ASN A 268 30.75 -20.28 12.48
N LEU A 269 30.43 -20.52 11.21
CA LEU A 269 30.12 -21.89 10.74
C LEU A 269 31.39 -22.59 10.27
N SER A 270 32.29 -22.84 11.21
CA SER A 270 33.26 -23.93 11.10
C SER A 270 32.49 -25.24 11.24
N CYS A 271 32.07 -25.83 10.12
CA CYS A 271 31.81 -27.26 10.09
C CYS A 271 33.15 -27.95 10.40
N ASN A 272 33.24 -28.47 11.62
CA ASN A 272 34.35 -29.29 12.07
C ASN A 272 34.32 -30.61 11.28
N PRO A 273 35.41 -31.06 10.64
CA PRO A 273 35.45 -32.37 10.03
C PRO A 273 35.66 -33.39 11.16
N GLY A 274 34.56 -33.97 11.64
CA GLY A 274 34.55 -35.15 12.49
C GLY A 274 34.04 -36.35 11.71
#